data_AF-A0AAD8B1V0-F1
#
_entry.id   AF-A0AAD8B1V0-F1
#
_cell.length_a   1.000
_cell.length_b   1.000
_cell.length_c   1.000
_cell.angle_alpha   90.00
_cell.angle_beta   90.00
_cell.angle_gamma   90.00
#
_symmetry.space_group_name_H-M   'P 1'
#
loop_
_entity.id
_entity.type
_entity.pdbx_description
1 polymer ?
#
loop_
_entity_poly.entity_id
_entity_poly.type
_entity_poly.pdbx_seq_one_letter_code
_entity_poly.pdbx_strand_id
1 'polypeptide(L)'
;MGISFLDVKNQLMASYMVNMGLLMDKKSSGQSISEDPSIDRLVEIRTVLEKMRPIEHKLKYQINKVVTAYKECKLDPSDPRKFQPNFAALAKKSQDGSSDEEKEEQEKAEDKNKVYVAPKLAPVYYSDDETMEERKKKMTEKKMKRALSSAMLREMREQYTDAPIEIIESHDLHRIRENRKEREKTEYEENNFVRLSVSKKEMAARRKMGTMSALGALADFDDIGHFDDSHQGEQAKKKRKLSHNQKKHKGLGKKGGKRKWKK
;
A
#
# COMPACT_ATOMS: atom_id res chain seq x y z
N MET A 1 -13.14 22.31 0.10
CA MET A 1 -13.12 21.90 1.53
C MET A 1 -11.79 22.18 2.23
N GLY A 2 -10.61 21.88 1.66
CA GLY A 2 -9.34 22.12 2.36
C GLY A 2 -8.83 23.58 2.38
N ILE A 3 -9.18 24.37 1.37
CA ILE A 3 -8.71 25.76 1.22
C ILE A 3 -9.39 26.71 2.23
N SER A 4 -10.68 26.53 2.47
CA SER A 4 -11.43 27.33 3.45
C SER A 4 -10.93 27.15 4.88
N PHE A 5 -10.43 25.97 5.22
CA PHE A 5 -9.83 25.71 6.53
C PHE A 5 -8.55 26.52 6.74
N LEU A 6 -7.72 26.67 5.70
CA LEU A 6 -6.50 27.47 5.77
C LEU A 6 -6.82 28.96 5.94
N ASP A 7 -7.90 29.42 5.33
CA ASP A 7 -8.37 30.80 5.46
C ASP A 7 -8.80 31.13 6.90
N VAL A 8 -9.56 30.24 7.55
CA VAL A 8 -9.92 30.39 8.98
C VAL A 8 -8.68 30.43 9.86
N LYS A 9 -7.68 29.57 9.61
CA LYS A 9 -6.42 29.58 10.34
C LYS A 9 -5.71 30.93 10.20
N ASN A 10 -5.65 31.48 8.99
CA ASN A 10 -5.02 32.77 8.74
C ASN A 10 -5.74 33.90 9.49
N GLN A 11 -7.07 33.92 9.49
CA GLN A 11 -7.87 34.90 10.23
C GLN A 11 -7.65 34.80 11.75
N LEU A 12 -7.54 33.59 12.30
CA LEU A 12 -7.23 33.37 13.71
C LEU A 12 -5.80 33.82 14.06
N MET A 13 -4.82 33.54 13.20
CA MET A 13 -3.44 34.00 13.41
C MET A 13 -3.33 35.52 13.33
N ALA A 14 -4.03 36.17 12.41
CA ALA A 14 -4.12 37.63 12.36
C ALA A 14 -4.74 38.20 13.64
N SER A 15 -5.86 37.61 14.08
CA SER A 15 -6.51 37.98 15.34
C SER A 15 -5.59 37.80 16.56
N TYR A 16 -4.75 36.76 16.56
CA TYR A 16 -3.75 36.54 17.62
C TYR A 16 -2.70 37.65 17.65
N MET A 17 -2.18 38.05 16.48
CA MET A 17 -1.19 39.14 16.39
C MET A 17 -1.78 40.47 16.86
N VAL A 18 -3.03 40.77 16.50
CA VAL A 18 -3.73 42.00 16.92
C VAL A 18 -3.89 42.05 18.44
N ASN A 19 -4.37 40.98 19.07
CA ASN A 19 -4.54 40.93 20.53
C ASN A 19 -3.20 40.98 21.28
N MET A 20 -2.14 40.36 20.75
CA MET A 20 -0.79 40.54 21.32
C MET A 20 -0.27 41.97 21.16
N GLY A 21 -0.50 42.61 20.01
CA GLY A 21 -0.13 44.00 19.79
C GLY A 21 -0.82 44.94 20.79
N LEU A 22 -2.12 44.72 21.06
CA LEU A 22 -2.86 45.49 22.06
C LEU A 22 -2.26 45.31 23.47
N LEU A 23 -1.89 44.09 23.85
CA LEU A 23 -1.24 43.82 25.13
C LEU A 23 0.15 44.48 25.23
N MET A 24 0.90 44.51 24.12
CA MET A 24 2.19 45.19 24.07
C MET A 24 2.02 46.70 24.21
N ASP A 25 1.03 47.30 23.54
CA ASP A 25 0.73 48.73 23.64
C ASP A 25 0.32 49.14 25.07
N LYS A 26 -0.51 48.32 25.71
CA LYS A 26 -0.89 48.50 27.13
C LYS A 26 0.31 48.37 28.08
N LYS A 27 1.21 47.43 27.79
CA LYS A 27 2.49 47.31 28.52
C LYS A 27 3.37 48.55 28.36
N SER A 28 3.51 49.06 27.14
CA SER A 28 4.34 50.25 26.89
C SER A 28 3.74 51.55 27.42
N SER A 29 2.41 51.64 27.51
CA SER A 29 1.71 52.78 28.09
C SER A 29 1.61 52.74 29.63
N GLY A 30 2.13 51.68 30.27
CA GLY A 30 2.16 51.55 31.73
C GLY A 30 0.82 51.17 32.36
N GLN A 31 -0.13 50.67 31.57
CA GLN A 31 -1.43 50.21 32.07
C GLN A 31 -1.32 48.80 32.66
N SER A 32 -2.18 48.48 33.64
CA SER A 32 -2.26 47.14 34.21
C SER A 32 -2.90 46.16 33.23
N ILE A 33 -2.46 44.90 33.29
CA ILE A 33 -2.76 43.88 32.26
C ILE A 33 -3.62 42.74 32.82
N SER A 34 -3.77 42.65 34.14
CA SER A 34 -4.34 41.48 34.80
C SER A 34 -5.77 41.12 34.40
N GLU A 35 -6.58 42.05 33.90
CA GLU A 35 -8.01 41.83 33.64
C GLU A 35 -8.42 42.23 32.21
N ASP A 36 -7.46 42.29 31.29
CA ASP A 36 -7.77 42.71 29.92
C ASP A 36 -8.45 41.59 29.12
N PRO A 37 -9.60 41.82 28.47
CA PRO A 37 -10.28 40.82 27.63
C PRO A 37 -9.41 40.23 26.51
N SER A 38 -8.34 40.93 26.13
CA SER A 38 -7.35 40.42 25.17
C SER A 38 -6.64 39.18 25.65
N ILE A 39 -6.46 38.96 26.95
CA ILE A 39 -5.84 37.74 27.49
C ILE A 39 -6.77 36.54 27.27
N ASP A 40 -8.04 36.67 27.64
CA ASP A 40 -9.04 35.61 27.46
C ASP A 40 -9.18 35.23 25.99
N ARG A 41 -9.23 36.25 25.11
CA ARG A 41 -9.27 36.04 23.66
C ARG A 41 -8.02 35.34 23.15
N LEU A 42 -6.84 35.64 23.70
CA LEU A 42 -5.59 34.99 23.35
C LEU A 42 -5.57 33.51 23.76
N VAL A 43 -6.07 33.21 24.96
CA VAL A 43 -6.21 31.83 25.46
C VAL A 43 -7.19 31.06 24.58
N GLU A 44 -8.34 31.63 24.24
CA GLU A 44 -9.32 31.04 23.34
C GLU A 44 -8.68 30.72 21.97
N ILE A 45 -8.07 31.71 21.31
CA ILE A 45 -7.43 31.50 20.00
C ILE A 45 -6.33 30.43 20.08
N ARG A 46 -5.54 30.41 21.16
CA ARG A 46 -4.50 29.39 21.36
C ARG A 46 -5.09 27.99 21.48
N THR A 47 -6.14 27.82 22.28
CA THR A 47 -6.80 26.52 22.42
C THR A 47 -7.44 26.06 21.10
N VAL A 48 -8.06 26.97 20.34
CA VAL A 48 -8.61 26.66 19.00
C VAL A 48 -7.50 26.21 18.05
N LEU A 49 -6.38 26.92 17.99
CA LEU A 49 -5.23 26.54 17.15
C LEU A 49 -4.64 25.17 17.55
N GLU A 50 -4.63 24.84 18.83
CA GLU A 50 -4.23 23.51 19.31
C GLU A 50 -5.18 22.40 18.83
N LYS A 51 -6.49 22.63 18.91
CA LYS A 51 -7.50 21.67 18.44
C LYS A 51 -7.57 21.56 16.91
N MET A 52 -7.10 22.57 16.18
CA MET A 52 -7.00 22.54 14.72
C MET A 52 -5.85 21.65 14.18
N ARG A 53 -4.79 21.42 14.97
CA ARG A 53 -3.62 20.61 14.55
C ARG A 53 -3.92 19.22 13.99
N PRO A 54 -4.76 18.37 14.61
CA PRO A 54 -5.07 17.05 14.03
C PRO A 54 -5.78 17.15 12.67
N ILE A 55 -6.60 18.19 12.46
CA ILE A 55 -7.29 18.44 11.19
C ILE A 55 -6.27 18.86 10.13
N GLU A 56 -5.32 19.73 10.49
CA GLU A 56 -4.20 20.10 9.61
C GLU A 56 -3.40 18.89 9.15
N HIS A 57 -3.11 17.94 10.06
CA HIS A 57 -2.39 16.72 9.69
C HIS A 57 -3.16 15.88 8.67
N LYS A 58 -4.47 15.72 8.83
CA LYS A 58 -5.33 15.03 7.87
C LYS A 58 -5.41 15.75 6.51
N LEU A 59 -5.33 17.08 6.52
CA LEU A 59 -5.36 17.91 5.30
C LEU A 59 -3.98 18.11 4.65
N LYS A 60 -2.88 17.83 5.35
CA LYS A 60 -1.50 18.06 4.88
C LYS A 60 -1.23 17.46 3.51
N TYR A 61 -1.68 16.23 3.27
CA TYR A 61 -1.55 15.59 1.96
C TYR A 61 -2.30 16.36 0.87
N GLN A 62 -3.52 16.81 1.15
CA GLN A 62 -4.34 17.55 0.19
C GLN A 62 -3.71 18.92 -0.12
N ILE A 63 -3.23 19.61 0.90
CA ILE A 63 -2.55 20.91 0.77
C ILE A 63 -1.27 20.73 -0.06
N ASN A 64 -0.39 19.81 0.34
CA ASN A 64 0.85 19.56 -0.37
C ASN A 64 0.61 19.16 -1.82
N LYS A 65 -0.42 18.34 -2.08
CA LYS A 65 -0.77 17.95 -3.44
C LYS A 65 -1.20 19.14 -4.31
N VAL A 66 -2.04 20.03 -3.78
CA VAL A 66 -2.45 21.25 -4.51
C VAL A 66 -1.25 22.18 -4.74
N VAL A 67 -0.39 22.35 -3.73
CA VAL A 67 0.84 23.14 -3.85
C VAL A 67 1.79 22.54 -4.88
N THR A 68 1.99 21.23 -4.88
CA THR A 68 2.82 20.52 -5.87
C THR A 68 2.22 20.63 -7.27
N ALA A 69 0.90 20.42 -7.41
CA ALA A 69 0.21 20.57 -8.69
C ALA A 69 0.31 21.99 -9.26
N TYR A 70 0.22 23.01 -8.40
CA TYR A 70 0.45 24.41 -8.80
C TYR A 70 1.89 24.66 -9.23
N LYS A 71 2.87 24.13 -8.48
CA LYS A 71 4.30 24.27 -8.80
C LYS A 71 4.70 23.54 -10.08
N GLU A 72 4.14 22.36 -10.32
CA GLU A 72 4.53 21.48 -11.42
C GLU A 72 3.59 21.57 -12.63
N CYS A 73 2.50 22.35 -12.54
CA CYS A 73 1.40 22.44 -13.51
C CYS A 73 0.89 21.06 -14.01
N LYS A 74 1.03 20.01 -13.20
CA LYS A 74 0.68 18.63 -13.55
C LYS A 74 -0.22 18.05 -12.47
N LEU A 75 -1.39 17.55 -12.89
CA LEU A 75 -2.31 16.83 -12.03
C LEU A 75 -2.04 15.34 -12.14
N ASP A 76 -1.65 14.72 -11.03
CA ASP A 76 -1.32 13.29 -10.97
C ASP A 76 -2.46 12.44 -11.57
N PRO A 77 -2.22 11.62 -12.62
CA PRO A 77 -3.27 10.83 -13.26
C PRO A 77 -3.89 9.79 -12.32
N SER A 78 -3.12 9.29 -11.35
CA SER A 78 -3.49 8.22 -10.42
C SER A 78 -4.02 8.74 -9.07
N ASP A 79 -4.93 9.72 -9.08
CA ASP A 79 -5.55 10.23 -7.84
C ASP A 79 -6.82 9.42 -7.48
N PRO A 80 -6.86 8.74 -6.31
CA PRO A 80 -8.05 8.07 -5.82
C PRO A 80 -9.29 8.96 -5.68
N ARG A 81 -9.11 10.29 -5.58
CA ARG A 81 -10.23 11.24 -5.47
C ARG A 81 -10.94 11.53 -6.80
N LYS A 82 -10.30 11.22 -7.94
CA LYS A 82 -10.96 11.32 -9.25
C LYS A 82 -12.12 10.34 -9.41
N PHE A 83 -12.17 9.30 -8.57
CA PHE A 83 -13.26 8.33 -8.56
C PHE A 83 -14.47 8.77 -7.72
N GLN A 84 -14.45 9.98 -7.15
CA GLN A 84 -15.64 10.53 -6.50
C GLN A 84 -16.70 10.86 -7.55
N PRO A 85 -17.99 10.59 -7.29
CA PRO A 85 -19.06 10.96 -8.20
C PRO A 85 -19.07 12.47 -8.40
N ASN A 86 -19.00 12.91 -9.65
CA ASN A 86 -19.11 14.32 -9.99
C ASN A 86 -20.58 14.73 -9.96
N PHE A 87 -21.03 15.32 -8.84
CA PHE A 87 -22.43 15.73 -8.66
C PHE A 87 -22.90 16.74 -9.72
N ALA A 88 -22.00 17.56 -10.28
CA ALA A 88 -22.32 18.49 -11.36
C ALA A 88 -22.69 17.76 -12.68
N ALA A 89 -22.08 16.61 -12.95
CA ALA A 89 -22.41 15.78 -14.11
C ALA A 89 -23.76 15.05 -13.95
N LEU A 90 -24.17 14.78 -12.70
CA LEU A 90 -25.48 14.21 -12.40
C LEU A 90 -26.60 15.25 -12.60
N ALA A 91 -26.37 16.49 -12.16
CA ALA A 91 -27.32 17.60 -12.33
C ALA A 91 -27.55 17.97 -13.80
N LYS A 92 -26.51 17.95 -14.64
CA LYS A 92 -26.66 18.16 -16.09
C LYS A 92 -27.52 17.07 -16.75
N LYS A 93 -27.45 15.83 -16.28
CA LYS A 93 -28.23 14.72 -16.86
C LYS A 93 -29.72 14.73 -16.47
N SER A 94 -30.11 15.43 -15.41
CA SER A 94 -31.52 15.64 -15.04
C SER A 94 -32.18 16.84 -15.72
N GLN A 95 -31.40 17.69 -16.42
CA GLN A 95 -31.91 18.87 -17.11
C GLN A 95 -31.83 18.79 -18.63
N ASP A 96 -31.23 17.75 -19.20
CA ASP A 96 -31.09 17.63 -20.66
C ASP A 96 -32.33 16.99 -21.30
N GLY A 97 -33.40 17.77 -21.32
CA GLY A 97 -34.38 17.80 -22.38
C GLY A 97 -34.39 19.22 -22.95
N SER A 98 -33.56 19.45 -23.98
CA SER A 98 -33.49 20.66 -24.82
C SER A 98 -32.50 21.75 -24.38
N SER A 99 -31.30 21.78 -24.96
CA SER A 99 -30.90 22.76 -26.01
C SER A 99 -29.38 22.75 -26.19
N ASP A 100 -28.98 22.68 -27.46
CA ASP A 100 -27.62 22.82 -27.98
C ASP A 100 -27.11 24.27 -27.83
N GLU A 101 -25.82 24.42 -27.47
CA GLU A 101 -24.81 25.30 -28.09
C GLU A 101 -23.58 25.59 -27.19
N GLU A 102 -22.42 25.18 -27.73
CA GLU A 102 -21.06 25.74 -27.66
C GLU A 102 -20.38 26.10 -26.31
N LYS A 103 -19.34 25.34 -25.92
CA LYS A 103 -17.90 25.75 -26.02
C LYS A 103 -16.92 24.84 -25.27
N GLU A 104 -15.80 24.66 -25.96
CA GLU A 104 -14.42 24.32 -25.53
C GLU A 104 -13.98 22.87 -25.35
N GLU A 105 -12.86 22.62 -26.03
CA GLU A 105 -12.14 21.38 -26.26
C GLU A 105 -11.70 20.71 -24.96
N GLN A 106 -12.10 19.45 -24.75
CA GLN A 106 -11.30 18.51 -23.97
C GLN A 106 -11.54 17.08 -24.48
N GLU A 107 -10.46 16.55 -25.05
CA GLU A 107 -10.15 15.16 -25.38
C GLU A 107 -11.32 14.15 -25.42
N LYS A 108 -11.65 13.74 -26.65
CA LYS A 108 -12.47 12.56 -26.96
C LYS A 108 -11.91 11.31 -26.28
N ALA A 109 -12.49 10.90 -25.15
CA ALA A 109 -12.35 9.56 -24.62
C ALA A 109 -13.57 8.73 -25.03
N GLU A 110 -13.42 7.95 -26.11
CA GLU A 110 -14.40 7.04 -26.70
C GLU A 110 -15.50 6.54 -25.74
N ASP A 111 -16.73 6.97 -26.02
CA ASP A 111 -17.98 6.46 -25.43
C ASP A 111 -18.27 5.05 -25.94
N LYS A 112 -17.64 4.05 -25.32
CA LYS A 112 -18.09 2.66 -25.38
C LYS A 112 -18.82 2.36 -24.08
N ASN A 113 -20.15 2.22 -24.13
CA ASN A 113 -21.05 1.77 -23.04
C ASN A 113 -20.32 1.24 -21.80
N LYS A 114 -19.95 2.13 -20.87
CA LYS A 114 -19.19 1.78 -19.66
C LYS A 114 -20.18 1.35 -18.59
N VAL A 115 -20.50 0.05 -18.55
CA VAL A 115 -21.04 -0.58 -17.33
C VAL A 115 -20.07 -0.24 -16.21
N TYR A 116 -20.55 0.41 -15.16
CA TYR A 116 -19.71 0.84 -14.04
C TYR A 116 -19.09 -0.40 -13.37
N VAL A 117 -17.76 -0.48 -13.38
CA VAL A 117 -17.00 -1.52 -12.65
C VAL A 117 -16.38 -0.86 -11.43
N ALA A 118 -16.87 -1.24 -10.25
CA ALA A 118 -16.34 -0.76 -8.99
C ALA A 118 -14.85 -1.15 -8.85
N PRO A 119 -13.98 -0.24 -8.37
CA PRO A 119 -12.58 -0.53 -8.11
C PRO A 119 -12.43 -1.65 -7.07
N LYS A 120 -11.64 -2.67 -7.38
CA LYS A 120 -11.33 -3.74 -6.42
C LYS A 120 -10.19 -3.29 -5.51
N LEU A 121 -10.52 -2.80 -4.32
CA LEU A 121 -9.54 -2.44 -3.29
C LEU A 121 -9.14 -3.71 -2.53
N ALA A 122 -7.84 -4.03 -2.51
CA ALA A 122 -7.31 -5.04 -1.61
C ALA A 122 -7.27 -4.47 -0.18
N PRO A 123 -7.53 -5.28 0.87
CA PRO A 123 -7.39 -4.82 2.25
C PRO A 123 -5.94 -4.43 2.49
N VAL A 124 -5.72 -3.16 2.84
CA VAL A 124 -4.42 -2.61 3.24
C VAL A 124 -4.47 -2.41 4.75
N TYR A 125 -3.51 -2.99 5.47
CA TYR A 125 -3.38 -2.78 6.91
C TYR A 125 -3.02 -1.31 7.18
N TYR A 126 -3.85 -0.61 7.96
CA TYR A 126 -3.64 0.77 8.35
C TYR A 126 -2.48 0.82 9.36
N SER A 127 -1.38 1.45 8.98
CA SER A 127 -0.14 1.53 9.78
C SER A 127 0.24 2.98 10.04
N ASP A 128 -0.76 3.86 10.14
CA ASP A 128 -0.54 5.31 10.26
C ASP A 128 0.10 5.73 11.59
N ASP A 129 0.09 4.85 12.60
CA ASP A 129 0.81 5.04 13.87
C ASP A 129 2.23 4.43 13.85
N GLU A 130 2.57 3.58 12.88
CA GLU A 130 3.89 2.94 12.82
C GLU A 130 4.91 3.89 12.16
N THR A 131 5.95 4.27 12.90
CA THR A 131 7.06 5.05 12.34
C THR A 131 7.76 4.25 11.21
N MET A 132 8.39 4.97 10.26
CA MET A 132 9.15 4.30 9.19
C MET A 132 10.28 3.40 9.73
N GLU A 133 10.76 3.68 10.94
CA GLU A 133 11.75 2.88 11.65
C GLU A 133 11.15 1.61 12.26
N GLU A 134 9.97 1.69 12.88
CA GLU A 134 9.26 0.52 13.40
C GLU A 134 8.89 -0.46 12.28
N ARG A 135 8.48 0.05 11.11
CA ARG A 135 8.24 -0.80 9.93
C ARG A 135 9.50 -1.54 9.50
N LYS A 136 10.66 -0.88 9.53
CA LYS A 136 11.95 -1.52 9.23
C LYS A 136 12.31 -2.57 10.29
N LYS A 137 12.16 -2.26 11.59
CA LYS A 137 12.41 -3.18 12.70
C LYS A 137 11.53 -4.43 12.61
N LYS A 138 10.24 -4.27 12.34
CA LYS A 138 9.30 -5.39 12.14
C LYS A 138 9.69 -6.26 10.95
N MET A 139 10.24 -5.67 9.89
CA MET A 139 10.75 -6.41 8.73
C MET A 139 12.06 -7.14 9.05
N THR A 140 12.97 -6.52 9.80
CA THR A 140 14.23 -7.18 10.23
C THR A 140 13.94 -8.30 11.22
N GLU A 141 13.02 -8.12 12.17
CA GLU A 141 12.59 -9.17 13.09
C GLU A 141 11.95 -10.35 12.37
N LYS A 142 11.10 -10.10 11.36
CA LYS A 142 10.53 -11.17 10.52
C LYS A 142 11.60 -11.94 9.77
N LYS A 143 12.61 -11.25 9.23
CA LYS A 143 13.77 -11.87 8.59
C LYS A 143 14.59 -12.69 9.61
N MET A 144 14.83 -12.14 10.79
CA MET A 144 15.54 -12.82 11.87
C MET A 144 14.81 -14.10 12.31
N LYS A 145 13.50 -14.02 12.53
CA LYS A 145 12.68 -15.20 12.84
C LYS A 145 12.73 -16.24 11.72
N ARG A 146 12.72 -15.80 10.47
CA ARG A 146 12.82 -16.69 9.30
C ARG A 146 14.19 -17.37 9.23
N ALA A 147 15.27 -16.62 9.41
CA ALA A 147 16.64 -17.13 9.45
C ALA A 147 16.86 -18.10 10.61
N LEU A 148 16.33 -17.80 11.80
CA LEU A 148 16.34 -18.72 12.95
C LEU A 148 15.51 -19.98 12.71
N SER A 149 14.43 -19.87 11.92
CA SER A 149 13.61 -21.00 11.49
C SER A 149 14.14 -21.72 10.24
N SER A 150 15.32 -21.36 9.76
CA SER A 150 15.95 -22.01 8.62
C SER A 150 16.23 -23.49 8.91
N ALA A 151 16.29 -24.29 7.84
CA ALA A 151 16.46 -25.73 7.94
C ALA A 151 17.74 -26.13 8.69
N MET A 152 18.85 -25.39 8.48
CA MET A 152 20.14 -25.65 9.12
C MET A 152 20.07 -25.48 10.64
N LEU A 153 19.54 -24.35 11.13
CA LEU A 153 19.45 -24.11 12.57
C LEU A 153 18.44 -25.04 13.25
N ARG A 154 17.38 -25.43 12.53
CA ARG A 154 16.45 -26.47 13.00
C ARG A 154 17.16 -27.81 13.16
N GLU A 155 17.93 -28.24 12.17
CA GLU A 155 18.68 -29.51 12.22
C GLU A 155 19.73 -29.50 13.34
N MET A 156 20.49 -28.42 13.48
CA MET A 156 21.42 -28.25 14.61
C MET A 156 20.68 -28.35 15.94
N ARG A 157 19.56 -27.63 16.11
CA ARG A 157 18.76 -27.69 17.34
C ARG A 157 18.29 -29.11 17.64
N GLU A 158 17.82 -29.84 16.64
CA GLU A 158 17.29 -31.19 16.76
C GLU A 158 18.37 -32.19 17.20
N GLN A 159 19.62 -32.01 16.78
CA GLN A 159 20.77 -32.81 17.26
C GLN A 159 21.12 -32.55 18.73
N TYR A 160 20.93 -31.34 19.24
CA TYR A 160 21.24 -30.98 20.63
C TYR A 160 20.09 -31.21 21.61
N THR A 161 18.90 -31.60 21.13
CA THR A 161 17.72 -31.85 21.97
C THR A 161 17.31 -33.31 21.89
N ASP A 162 17.13 -33.98 23.04
CA ASP A 162 16.60 -35.35 23.11
C ASP A 162 15.08 -35.45 22.87
N ALA A 163 14.48 -34.46 22.20
CA ALA A 163 13.05 -34.46 21.92
C ALA A 163 12.73 -35.52 20.85
N PRO A 164 11.66 -36.32 21.02
CA PRO A 164 11.30 -37.34 20.04
C PRO A 164 10.91 -36.71 18.71
N ILE A 165 11.37 -37.31 17.62
CA ILE A 165 11.13 -36.86 16.25
C ILE A 165 9.96 -37.66 15.66
N GLU A 166 8.98 -36.98 15.04
CA GLU A 166 7.93 -37.65 14.26
C GLU A 166 8.52 -38.26 12.99
N ILE A 167 8.66 -39.58 12.96
CA ILE A 167 9.05 -40.32 11.75
C ILE A 167 7.82 -40.46 10.86
N ILE A 168 7.82 -39.74 9.73
CA ILE A 168 6.77 -39.84 8.71
C ILE A 168 7.25 -40.84 7.65
N GLU A 169 6.37 -41.76 7.25
CA GLU A 169 6.65 -42.84 6.28
C GLU A 169 7.11 -42.34 4.89
N SER A 170 6.80 -41.08 4.55
CA SER A 170 7.25 -40.44 3.31
C SER A 170 8.54 -39.64 3.53
N HIS A 171 9.66 -40.14 3.01
CA HIS A 171 11.01 -39.56 3.15
C HIS A 171 11.25 -38.28 2.32
N ASP A 172 10.19 -37.61 1.86
CA ASP A 172 10.29 -36.38 1.08
C ASP A 172 10.42 -35.18 2.01
N LEU A 173 11.65 -34.80 2.34
CA LEU A 173 11.95 -33.58 3.13
C LEU A 173 11.30 -32.31 2.54
N HIS A 174 11.09 -32.28 1.21
CA HIS A 174 10.37 -31.21 0.52
C HIS A 174 8.94 -31.05 0.98
N ARG A 175 8.31 -32.17 1.31
CA ARG A 175 6.91 -32.20 1.67
C ARG A 175 6.69 -31.77 3.11
N ILE A 176 7.71 -31.67 3.96
CA ILE A 176 7.54 -31.27 5.37
C ILE A 176 6.83 -29.91 5.48
N ARG A 177 7.27 -28.91 4.71
CA ARG A 177 6.64 -27.57 4.74
C ARG A 177 5.24 -27.56 4.13
N GLU A 178 4.97 -28.43 3.16
CA GLU A 178 3.65 -28.57 2.57
C GLU A 178 2.70 -29.36 3.46
N ASN A 179 3.15 -30.49 4.02
CA ASN A 179 2.46 -31.29 5.00
C ASN A 179 2.06 -30.44 6.20
N ARG A 180 2.94 -29.54 6.68
CA ARG A 180 2.57 -28.57 7.72
C ARG A 180 1.42 -27.66 7.28
N LYS A 181 1.46 -27.12 6.06
CA LYS A 181 0.36 -26.30 5.53
C LYS A 181 -0.92 -27.10 5.29
N GLU A 182 -0.80 -28.37 4.89
CA GLU A 182 -1.92 -29.30 4.74
C GLU A 182 -2.55 -29.58 6.11
N ARG A 183 -1.74 -29.83 7.16
CA ARG A 183 -2.19 -29.97 8.56
C ARG A 183 -2.88 -28.69 9.06
N GLU A 184 -2.29 -27.51 8.85
CA GLU A 184 -2.90 -26.22 9.24
C GLU A 184 -4.26 -26.00 8.53
N LYS A 185 -4.41 -26.46 7.29
CA LYS A 185 -5.71 -26.42 6.59
C LYS A 185 -6.70 -27.40 7.20
N THR A 186 -6.31 -28.65 7.45
CA THR A 186 -7.22 -29.63 8.06
C THR A 186 -7.68 -29.17 9.43
N GLU A 187 -6.78 -28.62 10.25
CA GLU A 187 -7.11 -28.01 11.55
C GLU A 187 -8.13 -26.86 11.39
N TYR A 188 -7.94 -25.98 10.40
CA TYR A 188 -8.90 -24.91 10.14
C TYR A 188 -10.26 -25.43 9.68
N GLU A 189 -10.27 -26.44 8.79
CA GLU A 189 -11.50 -27.05 8.28
C GLU A 189 -12.27 -27.79 9.38
N GLU A 190 -11.57 -28.48 10.28
CA GLU A 190 -12.14 -29.18 11.44
C GLU A 190 -12.70 -28.19 12.46
N ASN A 191 -11.93 -27.15 12.80
CA ASN A 191 -12.35 -26.14 13.78
C ASN A 191 -13.55 -25.31 13.30
N ASN A 192 -13.64 -25.04 11.99
CA ASN A 192 -14.71 -24.21 11.42
C ASN A 192 -15.77 -25.02 10.67
N PHE A 193 -15.65 -26.35 10.64
CA PHE A 193 -16.56 -27.28 9.95
C PHE A 193 -16.87 -26.90 8.49
N VAL A 194 -15.91 -26.33 7.76
CA VAL A 194 -16.07 -25.88 6.36
C VAL A 194 -14.85 -26.29 5.54
N ARG A 195 -15.09 -26.91 4.37
CA ARG A 195 -14.02 -27.28 3.42
C ARG A 195 -13.53 -26.09 2.61
N LEU A 196 -12.21 -25.95 2.47
CA LEU A 196 -11.59 -24.93 1.62
C LEU A 196 -11.42 -25.45 0.18
N SER A 197 -11.96 -24.71 -0.80
CA SER A 197 -11.77 -25.05 -2.21
C SER A 197 -10.35 -24.69 -2.68
N VAL A 198 -9.65 -25.62 -3.33
CA VAL A 198 -8.33 -25.36 -3.91
C VAL A 198 -8.42 -24.56 -5.21
N SER A 199 -7.56 -23.54 -5.34
CA SER A 199 -7.49 -22.76 -6.58
C SER A 199 -6.73 -23.50 -7.68
N LYS A 200 -7.04 -23.22 -8.96
CA LYS A 200 -6.29 -23.81 -10.10
C LYS A 200 -4.79 -23.50 -10.05
N LYS A 201 -4.41 -22.34 -9.53
CA LYS A 201 -3.01 -21.92 -9.37
C LYS A 201 -2.30 -22.76 -8.30
N GLU A 202 -2.98 -23.01 -7.19
CA GLU A 202 -2.47 -23.83 -6.09
C GLU A 202 -2.35 -25.30 -6.49
N MET A 203 -3.34 -25.83 -7.20
CA MET A 203 -3.26 -27.19 -7.75
C MET A 203 -2.06 -27.35 -8.70
N ALA A 204 -1.79 -26.35 -9.56
CA ALA A 204 -0.63 -26.34 -10.43
C ALA A 204 0.70 -26.22 -9.65
N ALA A 205 0.73 -25.47 -8.54
CA ALA A 205 1.90 -25.37 -7.69
C ALA A 205 2.22 -26.70 -6.99
N ARG A 206 1.21 -27.37 -6.43
CA ARG A 206 1.32 -28.70 -5.82
C ARG A 206 1.83 -29.74 -6.82
N ARG A 207 1.33 -29.71 -8.06
CA ARG A 207 1.80 -30.61 -9.13
C ARG A 207 3.27 -30.38 -9.50
N LYS A 208 3.74 -29.12 -9.49
CA LYS A 208 5.15 -28.81 -9.74
C LYS A 208 6.05 -29.27 -8.60
N MET A 209 5.57 -29.19 -7.35
CA MET A 209 6.35 -29.60 -6.19
C MET A 209 6.68 -31.11 -6.23
N GLY A 210 5.74 -31.96 -6.65
CA GLY A 210 5.98 -33.39 -6.85
C GLY A 210 7.01 -33.73 -7.95
N THR A 211 7.52 -32.73 -8.69
CA THR A 211 8.52 -32.90 -9.75
C THR A 211 9.88 -32.27 -9.44
N MET A 212 10.04 -31.60 -8.28
CA MET A 212 11.29 -30.93 -7.92
C MET A 212 12.17 -31.85 -7.04
N SER A 213 13.48 -31.84 -7.30
CA SER A 213 14.48 -32.73 -6.68
C SER A 213 15.05 -32.19 -5.35
N ALA A 214 15.51 -33.14 -4.51
CA ALA A 214 16.14 -33.03 -3.16
C ALA A 214 16.99 -31.79 -2.92
N LEU A 215 17.74 -31.37 -3.94
CA LEU A 215 18.78 -30.35 -3.81
C LEU A 215 18.26 -28.91 -3.64
N GLY A 216 17.00 -28.63 -3.98
CA GLY A 216 16.46 -27.26 -3.89
C GLY A 216 16.27 -26.75 -2.45
N ALA A 217 16.04 -27.65 -1.49
CA ALA A 217 15.83 -27.29 -0.08
C ALA A 217 17.16 -27.04 0.66
N LEU A 218 18.22 -27.74 0.26
CA LEU A 218 19.56 -27.57 0.84
C LEU A 218 20.22 -26.25 0.37
N ALA A 219 19.78 -25.72 -0.78
CA ALA A 219 20.30 -24.49 -1.36
C ALA A 219 19.62 -23.20 -0.85
N ASP A 220 18.63 -23.26 0.05
CA ASP A 220 18.01 -22.07 0.68
C ASP A 220 18.88 -21.50 1.82
N PHE A 221 20.21 -21.52 1.63
CA PHE A 221 21.22 -20.95 2.54
C PHE A 221 21.35 -19.42 2.40
N ASP A 222 20.79 -18.87 1.32
CA ASP A 222 20.84 -17.44 0.97
C ASP A 222 20.06 -16.55 1.98
N ASP A 223 19.20 -17.16 2.81
CA ASP A 223 18.39 -16.46 3.82
C ASP A 223 19.14 -16.22 5.16
N ILE A 224 20.27 -16.93 5.40
CA ILE A 224 21.15 -16.70 6.55
C ILE A 224 22.11 -15.51 6.32
N GLY A 225 22.44 -15.19 5.06
CA GLY A 225 23.37 -14.12 4.70
C GLY A 225 22.89 -12.70 5.07
N HIS A 226 21.66 -12.54 5.55
CA HIS A 226 21.13 -11.27 6.05
C HIS A 226 21.40 -11.02 7.55
N PHE A 227 21.98 -11.99 8.27
CA PHE A 227 22.33 -11.85 9.68
C PHE A 227 23.72 -11.21 9.89
N ASP A 228 24.60 -11.28 8.88
CA ASP A 228 25.99 -10.80 8.95
C ASP A 228 26.23 -9.40 8.34
N ASP A 229 25.18 -8.62 8.06
CA ASP A 229 25.30 -7.24 7.55
C ASP A 229 25.72 -6.22 8.64
N SER A 230 26.45 -6.67 9.66
CA SER A 230 27.16 -5.83 10.63
C SER A 230 28.63 -5.60 10.29
N HIS A 231 29.18 -6.26 9.26
CA HIS A 231 30.52 -5.95 8.77
C HIS A 231 30.61 -6.00 7.24
N GLN A 232 31.08 -4.86 6.69
CA GLN A 232 31.52 -4.61 5.31
C GLN A 232 30.44 -4.13 4.34
N GLY A 233 30.51 -2.83 4.06
CA GLY A 233 29.86 -2.25 2.89
C GLY A 233 30.44 -2.86 1.62
N GLU A 234 29.70 -3.78 0.99
CA GLU A 234 29.92 -4.13 -0.39
C GLU A 234 28.59 -4.29 -1.15
N GLN A 235 28.42 -3.35 -2.08
CA GLN A 235 27.64 -3.41 -3.31
C GLN A 235 26.61 -4.55 -3.43
N ALA A 236 25.35 -4.21 -3.16
CA ALA A 236 24.21 -4.97 -3.65
C ALA A 236 24.31 -5.18 -5.17
N LYS A 237 24.73 -6.38 -5.58
CA LYS A 237 24.77 -6.79 -6.99
C LYS A 237 23.36 -6.72 -7.55
N LYS A 238 23.07 -5.64 -8.29
CA LYS A 238 21.86 -5.48 -9.10
C LYS A 238 21.71 -6.73 -9.96
N LYS A 239 20.63 -7.49 -9.74
CA LYS A 239 20.19 -8.54 -10.66
C LYS A 239 20.10 -7.95 -12.06
N ARG A 240 21.02 -8.34 -12.93
CA ARG A 240 21.00 -7.98 -14.35
C ARG A 240 19.68 -8.50 -14.91
N LYS A 241 18.77 -7.60 -15.29
CA LYS A 241 17.64 -7.95 -16.13
C LYS A 241 18.23 -8.45 -17.45
N LEU A 242 18.24 -9.77 -17.65
CA LEU A 242 18.38 -10.34 -18.98
C LEU A 242 17.14 -9.91 -19.75
N SER A 243 17.28 -8.85 -20.55
CA SER A 243 16.31 -8.49 -21.57
C SER A 243 16.32 -9.60 -22.61
N HIS A 244 15.43 -10.58 -22.43
CA HIS A 244 15.15 -11.57 -23.46
C HIS A 244 14.41 -10.87 -24.59
N ASN A 245 15.15 -10.19 -25.47
CA ASN A 245 14.62 -9.65 -26.70
C ASN A 245 14.47 -10.81 -27.69
N GLN A 246 13.44 -11.62 -27.49
CA GLN A 246 13.01 -12.58 -28.49
C GLN A 246 12.47 -11.80 -29.69
N LYS A 247 13.33 -11.66 -30.70
CA LYS A 247 12.92 -11.42 -32.08
C LYS A 247 11.83 -12.44 -32.42
N LYS A 248 10.57 -11.99 -32.44
CA LYS A 248 9.47 -12.75 -33.04
C LYS A 248 9.81 -12.91 -34.52
N HIS A 249 10.30 -14.10 -34.89
CA HIS A 249 10.25 -14.56 -36.26
C HIS A 249 8.79 -14.50 -36.71
N LYS A 250 8.51 -13.75 -37.78
CA LYS A 250 7.20 -13.73 -38.44
C LYS A 250 6.88 -15.17 -38.83
N GLY A 251 5.80 -15.70 -38.24
CA GLY A 251 5.26 -17.01 -38.56
C GLY A 251 4.91 -17.09 -40.04
N LEU A 252 5.42 -18.16 -40.66
CA LEU A 252 5.05 -18.64 -41.97
C LEU A 252 3.52 -18.69 -42.13
N GLY A 253 3.04 -18.17 -43.26
CA GLY A 253 1.63 -18.16 -43.62
C GLY A 253 1.03 -19.57 -43.60
N LYS A 254 -0.11 -19.71 -42.93
CA LYS A 254 -0.99 -20.86 -43.07
C LYS A 254 -1.46 -20.95 -44.53
N LYS A 255 -0.84 -21.84 -45.32
CA LYS A 255 -1.47 -22.37 -46.53
C LYS A 255 -2.61 -23.29 -46.08
N GLY A 256 -3.84 -22.92 -46.45
CA GLY A 256 -5.03 -23.72 -46.22
C GLY A 256 -4.97 -25.04 -46.97
N GLY A 257 -4.80 -26.14 -46.24
CA GLY A 257 -4.99 -27.50 -46.75
C GLY A 257 -6.47 -27.87 -46.65
N LYS A 258 -7.20 -27.77 -47.78
CA LYS A 258 -8.54 -28.37 -47.93
C LYS A 258 -8.40 -29.89 -47.79
N ARG A 259 -8.84 -30.47 -46.67
CA ARG A 259 -9.04 -31.93 -46.55
C ARG A 259 -10.37 -32.27 -47.21
N LYS A 260 -10.31 -32.81 -48.43
CA LYS A 260 -11.45 -33.50 -49.06
C LYS A 260 -11.74 -34.76 -48.24
N TRP A 261 -12.92 -34.85 -47.65
CA TRP A 261 -13.48 -36.14 -47.24
C TRP A 261 -13.89 -36.89 -48.52
N LYS A 262 -13.43 -38.13 -48.66
CA LYS A 262 -13.93 -39.07 -49.65
C LYS A 262 -14.93 -39.98 -48.94
N LYS A 263 -16.09 -40.18 -49.56
CA LYS A 263 -17.12 -41.16 -49.19
C LYS A 263 -16.52 -42.56 -49.13
#